data_AF-A0A9P9WSA5-F1
#
_entry.id   AF-A0A9P9WSA5-F1
#
_cell.length_a   1.000
_cell.length_b   1.000
_cell.length_c   1.000
_cell.angle_alpha   90.00
_cell.angle_beta   90.00
_cell.angle_gamma   90.00
#
_symmetry.space_group_name_H-M   'P 1'
#
loop_
_entity.id
_entity.type
_entity.pdbx_description
1 polymer ?
#
loop_
_entity_poly.entity_id
_entity_poly.type
_entity_poly.pdbx_seq_one_letter_code
_entity_poly.pdbx_strand_id
1 'polypeptide(L)'
;MMRSMTALFTVCAVGASAGRHGASQSGGGDVREAASGGSCGPSAGNAVCAAGLCCSAAGICGTGAAFCSAPDCQLSFGPACDGNQAPTGSDTSKVPRPVLGNVPYGVSISHCTVNGKVALTFDDGPYIYTSELLDTLKRNSVKATFFVVGNNGAKGHIELASTGYPAILQRMYADGHQIGSHSWSHQDLGKVTAQQRQDQILKNEVALVDILGFIPTYFRPPYTSCPDDCLKDLGDLGYHVANYDIDTRDWQGDYTPGSSSWISLAHDIQPNTVHSFAQYMIDQAHHLGYELVPLGQCLGDPEANWYRDPVSGQAWTGKSQQQSSSSSGAQSSAPATVAMQSPVAAHASPASTSSGASPLTLLTSQALSMSVTLSLVSTLLVTATSDPTVPTPTPAAVGGAFAAGTDNDTSSSASSTIAANATLEPAASGAVDLSSSAFGFVLGFSALLWLY
;
A
#
# COMPACT_ATOMS: atom_id res chain seq x y z
N MET A 1 -10.48 71.43 -18.68
CA MET A 1 -10.15 70.57 -19.84
C MET A 1 -10.15 69.13 -19.31
N MET A 2 -11.25 68.39 -19.24
CA MET A 2 -12.24 68.00 -20.27
C MET A 2 -11.66 67.02 -21.30
N ARG A 3 -12.02 65.73 -21.14
CA ARG A 3 -12.37 64.70 -22.14
C ARG A 3 -12.72 63.42 -21.33
N SER A 4 -13.98 63.04 -21.10
CA SER A 4 -15.03 62.57 -22.03
C SER A 4 -14.57 61.27 -22.73
N MET A 5 -15.29 60.14 -22.73
CA MET A 5 -16.71 59.95 -23.04
C MET A 5 -17.33 58.67 -22.43
N THR A 6 -18.64 58.79 -22.22
CA THR A 6 -19.72 57.85 -21.87
C THR A 6 -20.06 56.80 -22.94
N ALA A 7 -20.58 55.62 -22.56
CA ALA A 7 -21.76 54.92 -23.14
C ALA A 7 -21.96 53.57 -22.41
N LEU A 8 -22.94 53.40 -21.52
CA LEU A 8 -24.37 53.05 -21.68
C LEU A 8 -24.70 51.62 -22.14
N PHE A 9 -25.52 50.98 -21.31
CA PHE A 9 -26.09 49.63 -21.34
C PHE A 9 -26.94 49.31 -22.57
N THR A 10 -27.00 48.02 -22.94
CA THR A 10 -28.23 47.39 -23.46
C THR A 10 -28.28 45.92 -23.04
N VAL A 11 -29.34 45.56 -22.32
CA VAL A 11 -29.77 44.20 -21.99
C VAL A 11 -30.66 43.71 -23.13
N CYS A 12 -30.40 42.50 -23.64
CA CYS A 12 -31.37 41.73 -24.42
C CYS A 12 -31.43 40.30 -23.87
N ALA A 13 -32.59 39.97 -23.29
CA ALA A 13 -32.99 38.62 -22.98
C ALA A 13 -33.55 37.96 -24.25
N VAL A 14 -33.12 36.75 -24.57
CA VAL A 14 -33.77 35.88 -25.55
C VAL A 14 -33.88 34.49 -24.92
N GLY A 15 -35.13 34.04 -24.74
CA GLY A 15 -35.44 32.67 -24.34
C GLY A 15 -35.24 31.70 -25.50
N ALA A 16 -34.87 30.46 -25.18
CA ALA A 16 -34.90 29.35 -26.11
C ALA A 16 -35.49 28.12 -25.42
N SER A 17 -36.59 27.62 -26.00
CA SER A 17 -37.26 26.39 -25.64
C SER A 17 -36.50 25.15 -26.12
N ALA A 18 -36.84 24.02 -25.52
CA ALA A 18 -36.39 22.67 -25.84
C ALA A 18 -36.29 22.32 -27.35
N GLY A 19 -35.23 21.58 -27.68
CA GLY A 19 -35.05 20.90 -28.96
C GLY A 19 -34.03 19.76 -28.80
N ARG A 20 -34.53 18.53 -28.70
CA ARG A 20 -33.74 17.29 -28.77
C ARG A 20 -33.12 17.18 -30.17
N HIS A 21 -31.81 17.00 -30.27
CA HIS A 21 -31.19 16.24 -31.34
C HIS A 21 -29.93 15.55 -30.83
N GLY A 22 -29.90 14.22 -30.98
CA GLY A 22 -28.82 13.37 -30.52
C GLY A 22 -27.53 13.60 -31.30
N ALA A 23 -26.44 13.62 -30.55
CA ALA A 23 -25.11 13.37 -31.07
C ALA A 23 -24.59 12.11 -30.36
N SER A 24 -24.69 10.99 -31.07
CA SER A 24 -23.96 9.76 -30.78
C SER A 24 -22.47 10.06 -31.00
N GLN A 25 -21.72 10.27 -29.93
CA GLN A 25 -20.27 10.14 -29.96
C GLN A 25 -19.88 8.79 -29.38
N SER A 26 -19.42 7.93 -30.27
CA SER A 26 -18.80 6.64 -30.00
C SER A 26 -17.41 6.85 -29.41
N GLY A 27 -17.21 6.45 -28.15
CA GLY A 27 -15.89 6.35 -27.52
C GLY A 27 -15.92 5.30 -26.41
N GLY A 28 -15.10 4.25 -26.56
CA GLY A 28 -14.84 3.23 -25.54
C GLY A 28 -16.01 2.26 -25.29
N GLY A 29 -15.79 0.95 -25.34
CA GLY A 29 -16.86 -0.02 -25.12
C GLY A 29 -17.37 0.03 -23.67
N ASP A 30 -18.51 0.69 -23.46
CA ASP A 30 -19.25 0.65 -22.20
C ASP A 30 -19.60 -0.81 -21.86
N VAL A 31 -18.98 -1.36 -20.82
CA VAL A 31 -19.55 -2.50 -20.12
C VAL A 31 -20.85 -1.99 -19.52
N ARG A 32 -21.97 -2.23 -20.21
CA ARG A 32 -23.29 -1.74 -19.78
C ARG A 32 -23.54 -2.19 -18.35
N GLU A 33 -23.62 -1.23 -17.45
CA GLU A 33 -24.04 -1.48 -16.07
C GLU A 33 -25.47 -1.97 -16.09
N ALA A 34 -25.72 -3.10 -15.44
CA ALA A 34 -27.03 -3.73 -15.47
C ALA A 34 -27.34 -4.34 -14.10
N ALA A 35 -28.34 -3.76 -13.43
CA ALA A 35 -28.97 -4.42 -12.29
C ALA A 35 -29.80 -5.61 -12.79
N SER A 36 -29.64 -6.77 -12.15
CA SER A 36 -30.49 -7.94 -12.40
C SER A 36 -31.81 -7.90 -11.62
N GLY A 37 -31.94 -6.96 -10.67
CA GLY A 37 -33.10 -6.83 -9.78
C GLY A 37 -33.10 -7.79 -8.57
N GLY A 38 -32.14 -8.70 -8.48
CA GLY A 38 -31.97 -9.60 -7.32
C GLY A 38 -31.24 -8.93 -6.16
N SER A 39 -31.68 -9.19 -4.93
CA SER A 39 -30.96 -8.79 -3.71
C SER A 39 -29.92 -9.84 -3.31
N CYS A 40 -28.84 -9.40 -2.68
CA CYS A 40 -27.74 -10.25 -2.20
C CYS A 40 -27.17 -9.71 -0.88
N GLY A 41 -26.33 -10.51 -0.25
CA GLY A 41 -25.65 -10.13 0.98
C GLY A 41 -26.46 -10.44 2.24
N PRO A 42 -25.95 -10.03 3.42
CA PRO A 42 -26.51 -10.42 4.70
C PRO A 42 -27.94 -9.94 4.92
N SER A 43 -28.28 -8.74 4.45
CA SER A 43 -29.63 -8.17 4.53
C SER A 43 -30.65 -8.93 3.68
N ALA A 44 -30.20 -9.67 2.68
CA ALA A 44 -31.02 -10.54 1.84
C ALA A 44 -30.99 -12.01 2.30
N GLY A 45 -30.72 -12.26 3.60
CA GLY A 45 -30.65 -13.62 4.13
C GLY A 45 -29.45 -14.41 3.60
N ASN A 46 -28.31 -13.74 3.38
CA ASN A 46 -27.09 -14.32 2.79
C ASN A 46 -27.27 -14.83 1.35
N ALA A 47 -28.20 -14.24 0.59
CA ALA A 47 -28.38 -14.57 -0.82
C ALA A 47 -27.10 -14.25 -1.63
N VAL A 48 -26.73 -15.16 -2.52
CA VAL A 48 -25.58 -15.04 -3.43
C VAL A 48 -26.11 -14.77 -4.83
N CYS A 49 -25.47 -13.85 -5.55
CA CYS A 49 -25.81 -13.55 -6.93
C CYS A 49 -25.51 -14.73 -7.86
N ALA A 50 -26.20 -14.77 -9.00
CA ALA A 50 -25.93 -15.76 -10.04
C ALA A 50 -24.48 -15.64 -10.57
N ALA A 51 -23.98 -16.71 -11.20
CA ALA A 51 -22.67 -16.69 -11.85
C ALA A 51 -22.57 -15.54 -12.86
N GLY A 52 -21.42 -14.84 -12.87
CA GLY A 52 -21.19 -13.66 -13.70
C GLY A 52 -21.77 -12.36 -13.15
N LEU A 53 -22.44 -12.37 -12.00
CA LEU A 53 -22.94 -11.17 -11.33
C LEU A 53 -22.14 -10.86 -10.06
N CYS A 54 -22.09 -9.56 -9.77
CA CYS A 54 -21.45 -8.96 -8.62
C CYS A 54 -22.51 -8.54 -7.59
N CYS A 55 -22.16 -8.56 -6.31
CA CYS A 55 -23.01 -8.07 -5.24
C CYS A 55 -22.51 -6.71 -4.78
N SER A 56 -23.22 -5.63 -5.11
CA SER A 56 -22.79 -4.27 -4.75
C SER A 56 -22.83 -4.02 -3.24
N ALA A 57 -22.24 -2.92 -2.77
CA ALA A 57 -22.35 -2.48 -1.38
C ALA A 57 -23.82 -2.32 -0.92
N ALA A 58 -24.73 -1.98 -1.83
CA ALA A 58 -26.16 -1.86 -1.54
C ALA A 58 -26.90 -3.22 -1.44
N GLY A 59 -26.21 -4.34 -1.65
CA GLY A 59 -26.82 -5.68 -1.63
C GLY A 59 -27.68 -5.95 -2.87
N ILE A 60 -27.27 -5.46 -4.03
CA ILE A 60 -27.97 -5.66 -5.31
C ILE A 60 -27.05 -6.41 -6.28
N CYS A 61 -27.61 -7.42 -6.95
CA CYS A 61 -26.91 -8.17 -7.97
C CYS A 61 -26.87 -7.42 -9.31
N GLY A 62 -25.69 -7.27 -9.90
CA GLY A 62 -25.54 -6.65 -11.22
C GLY A 62 -24.16 -6.81 -11.84
N THR A 63 -23.91 -6.07 -12.91
CA THR A 63 -22.63 -6.03 -13.65
C THR A 63 -22.12 -4.60 -13.80
N GLY A 64 -20.83 -4.44 -14.08
CA GLY A 64 -20.18 -3.14 -14.27
C GLY A 64 -19.58 -2.59 -12.99
N ALA A 65 -18.88 -1.46 -13.09
CA ALA A 65 -18.06 -0.93 -12.00
C ALA A 65 -18.89 -0.64 -10.74
N ALA A 66 -20.08 -0.04 -10.89
CA ALA A 66 -20.97 0.25 -9.76
C ALA A 66 -21.38 -0.99 -8.91
N PHE A 67 -21.23 -2.20 -9.44
CA PHE A 67 -21.55 -3.45 -8.74
C PHE A 67 -20.31 -4.26 -8.38
N CYS A 68 -19.32 -4.26 -9.27
CA CYS A 68 -18.21 -5.19 -9.24
C CYS A 68 -16.94 -4.62 -8.62
N SER A 69 -16.82 -3.30 -8.52
CA SER A 69 -15.57 -2.67 -8.12
C SER A 69 -15.23 -2.88 -6.64
N ALA A 70 -13.99 -3.29 -6.40
CA ALA A 70 -13.39 -3.28 -5.09
C ALA A 70 -13.25 -1.84 -4.54
N PRO A 71 -13.36 -1.65 -3.22
CA PRO A 71 -13.56 -2.69 -2.21
C PRO A 71 -15.04 -3.03 -1.96
N ASP A 72 -15.96 -2.32 -2.61
CA ASP A 72 -17.38 -2.29 -2.28
C ASP A 72 -18.15 -3.56 -2.65
N CYS A 73 -17.67 -4.32 -3.63
CA CYS A 73 -18.28 -5.59 -4.01
C CYS A 73 -18.15 -6.62 -2.88
N GLN A 74 -19.28 -7.15 -2.43
CA GLN A 74 -19.32 -8.10 -1.32
C GLN A 74 -18.83 -9.49 -1.77
N LEU A 75 -17.56 -9.80 -1.52
CA LEU A 75 -16.85 -10.96 -2.07
C LEU A 75 -17.55 -12.30 -1.86
N SER A 76 -18.20 -12.50 -0.71
CA SER A 76 -18.92 -13.75 -0.38
C SER A 76 -20.23 -13.94 -1.14
N PHE A 77 -20.77 -12.87 -1.73
CA PHE A 77 -22.11 -12.87 -2.33
C PHE A 77 -22.10 -12.50 -3.82
N GLY A 78 -21.00 -11.95 -4.33
CA GLY A 78 -20.79 -11.64 -5.74
C GLY A 78 -19.69 -12.52 -6.35
N PRO A 79 -20.01 -13.64 -7.02
CA PRO A 79 -18.99 -14.50 -7.62
C PRO A 79 -18.15 -13.78 -8.70
N ALA A 80 -18.66 -12.71 -9.31
CA ALA A 80 -17.93 -11.94 -10.32
C ALA A 80 -17.24 -10.67 -9.79
N CYS A 81 -17.23 -10.42 -8.46
CA CYS A 81 -16.49 -9.29 -7.89
C CYS A 81 -15.05 -9.26 -8.42
N ASP A 82 -14.54 -8.08 -8.77
CA ASP A 82 -13.18 -7.95 -9.30
C ASP A 82 -12.10 -8.35 -8.27
N GLY A 83 -12.35 -8.11 -6.97
CA GLY A 83 -11.48 -8.56 -5.87
C GLY A 83 -11.42 -10.10 -5.71
N ASN A 84 -12.38 -10.84 -6.29
CA ASN A 84 -12.30 -12.30 -6.35
C ASN A 84 -11.37 -12.78 -7.47
N GLN A 85 -11.11 -11.97 -8.49
CA GLN A 85 -10.22 -12.34 -9.60
C GLN A 85 -8.78 -12.38 -9.11
N ALA A 86 -8.07 -13.46 -9.43
CA ALA A 86 -6.68 -13.65 -9.05
C ALA A 86 -5.74 -13.22 -10.19
N PRO A 87 -4.55 -12.68 -9.89
CA PRO A 87 -3.51 -12.51 -10.89
C PRO A 87 -3.00 -13.87 -11.41
N THR A 88 -2.33 -13.87 -12.56
CA THR A 88 -1.90 -15.11 -13.25
C THR A 88 -0.54 -15.64 -12.81
N GLY A 89 0.13 -14.97 -11.87
CA GLY A 89 1.48 -15.35 -11.42
C GLY A 89 1.55 -16.63 -10.58
N SER A 90 2.76 -16.99 -10.18
CA SER A 90 3.04 -18.20 -9.39
C SER A 90 2.53 -18.09 -7.96
N ASP A 91 1.89 -19.14 -7.45
CA ASP A 91 1.43 -19.26 -6.07
C ASP A 91 2.56 -19.08 -5.04
N THR A 92 2.37 -18.17 -4.10
CA THR A 92 3.34 -17.85 -3.04
C THR A 92 2.98 -18.47 -1.67
N SER A 93 1.87 -19.21 -1.58
CA SER A 93 1.34 -19.77 -0.32
C SER A 93 2.30 -20.72 0.39
N LYS A 94 3.23 -21.34 -0.37
CA LYS A 94 4.21 -22.32 0.14
C LYS A 94 5.62 -21.76 0.27
N VAL A 95 5.83 -20.47 -0.02
CA VAL A 95 7.14 -19.84 0.12
C VAL A 95 7.52 -19.81 1.61
N PRO A 96 8.73 -20.26 1.99
CA PRO A 96 9.18 -20.22 3.38
C PRO A 96 9.12 -18.81 3.98
N ARG A 97 8.77 -18.70 5.26
CA ARG A 97 8.64 -17.41 5.98
C ARG A 97 9.64 -17.30 7.14
N PRO A 98 10.97 -17.30 6.88
CA PRO A 98 11.95 -17.13 7.94
C PRO A 98 11.82 -15.73 8.56
N VAL A 99 12.01 -15.67 9.88
CA VAL A 99 12.13 -14.42 10.64
C VAL A 99 13.53 -13.86 10.41
N LEU A 100 13.63 -12.66 9.86
CA LEU A 100 14.88 -11.96 9.59
C LEU A 100 14.88 -10.63 10.34
N GLY A 101 16.03 -10.24 10.89
CA GLY A 101 16.17 -8.99 11.63
C GLY A 101 15.45 -9.00 12.99
N ASN A 102 15.29 -7.81 13.57
CA ASN A 102 14.74 -7.61 14.92
C ASN A 102 13.36 -6.94 14.92
N VAL A 103 12.87 -6.48 13.76
CA VAL A 103 11.53 -5.88 13.66
C VAL A 103 10.49 -7.00 13.83
N PRO A 104 9.48 -6.83 14.70
CA PRO A 104 8.53 -7.89 14.98
C PRO A 104 7.63 -8.19 13.77
N TYR A 105 7.20 -9.45 13.67
CA TYR A 105 6.22 -9.93 12.68
C TYR A 105 4.87 -10.14 13.36
N GLY A 106 3.76 -9.82 12.66
CA GLY A 106 2.41 -10.00 13.20
C GLY A 106 2.08 -9.11 14.41
N VAL A 107 2.75 -7.96 14.54
CA VAL A 107 2.52 -6.97 15.60
C VAL A 107 2.32 -5.60 14.94
N SER A 108 1.34 -4.83 15.42
CA SER A 108 1.09 -3.47 14.95
C SER A 108 2.22 -2.53 15.36
N ILE A 109 2.88 -1.91 14.39
CA ILE A 109 4.02 -1.00 14.58
C ILE A 109 3.56 0.42 14.23
N SER A 110 3.33 1.26 15.24
CA SER A 110 2.84 2.64 15.06
C SER A 110 3.92 3.71 15.14
N HIS A 111 5.12 3.39 15.62
CA HIS A 111 6.18 4.37 15.86
C HIS A 111 7.51 3.94 15.24
N CYS A 112 8.28 4.92 14.76
CA CYS A 112 9.70 4.74 14.46
C CYS A 112 10.48 4.44 15.74
N THR A 113 11.45 3.54 15.65
CA THR A 113 12.34 3.20 16.78
C THR A 113 13.64 4.00 16.76
N VAL A 114 13.98 4.61 15.61
CA VAL A 114 15.17 5.44 15.45
C VAL A 114 14.79 6.91 15.57
N ASN A 115 15.28 7.58 16.62
CA ASN A 115 15.05 9.00 16.87
C ASN A 115 15.59 9.87 15.72
N GLY A 116 14.91 10.99 15.46
CA GLY A 116 15.30 11.93 14.39
C GLY A 116 14.94 11.46 12.98
N LYS A 117 14.39 10.25 12.82
CA LYS A 117 13.93 9.72 11.55
C LYS A 117 12.41 9.76 11.43
N VAL A 118 11.92 10.04 10.23
CA VAL A 118 10.50 10.13 9.89
C VAL A 118 10.22 9.30 8.66
N ALA A 119 9.20 8.45 8.73
CA ALA A 119 8.73 7.68 7.58
C ALA A 119 7.51 8.36 6.94
N LEU A 120 7.71 8.98 5.77
CA LEU A 120 6.58 9.33 4.91
C LEU A 120 6.05 8.06 4.26
N THR A 121 4.77 7.77 4.47
CA THR A 121 4.14 6.58 3.91
C THR A 121 2.88 6.94 3.12
N PHE A 122 2.70 6.29 1.98
CA PHE A 122 1.60 6.54 1.05
C PHE A 122 0.86 5.23 0.73
N ASP A 123 -0.46 5.24 0.92
CA ASP A 123 -1.32 4.06 0.72
C ASP A 123 -2.16 4.16 -0.57
N ASP A 124 -2.79 3.05 -0.94
CA ASP A 124 -3.76 2.86 -2.05
C ASP A 124 -3.23 2.88 -3.48
N GLY A 125 -2.05 3.46 -3.67
CA GLY A 125 -1.37 3.53 -4.95
C GLY A 125 -0.96 2.18 -5.56
N PRO A 126 -0.31 2.21 -6.73
CA PRO A 126 -0.09 3.40 -7.56
C PRO A 126 -1.39 3.85 -8.25
N TYR A 127 -1.41 5.11 -8.66
CA TYR A 127 -2.48 5.77 -9.39
C TYR A 127 -1.94 6.85 -10.34
N ILE A 128 -2.82 7.62 -10.98
CA ILE A 128 -2.44 8.59 -12.01
C ILE A 128 -1.51 9.71 -11.50
N TYR A 129 -1.52 10.00 -10.20
CA TYR A 129 -0.68 11.03 -9.58
C TYR A 129 0.67 10.53 -9.07
N THR A 130 0.82 9.21 -8.85
CA THR A 130 2.01 8.63 -8.20
C THR A 130 3.33 9.02 -8.87
N SER A 131 3.36 9.10 -10.22
CA SER A 131 4.59 9.49 -10.93
C SER A 131 5.06 10.91 -10.61
N GLU A 132 4.13 11.85 -10.39
CA GLU A 132 4.46 13.22 -9.99
C GLU A 132 4.94 13.29 -8.54
N LEU A 133 4.37 12.46 -7.65
CA LEU A 133 4.87 12.32 -6.28
C LEU A 133 6.32 11.81 -6.27
N LEU A 134 6.63 10.80 -7.10
CA LEU A 134 8.01 10.30 -7.26
C LEU A 134 8.97 11.40 -7.75
N ASP A 135 8.54 12.28 -8.66
CA ASP A 135 9.33 13.44 -9.08
C ASP A 135 9.58 14.42 -7.91
N THR A 136 8.57 14.68 -7.10
CA THR A 136 8.67 15.53 -5.92
C THR A 136 9.65 14.95 -4.89
N LEU A 137 9.53 13.66 -4.56
CA LEU A 137 10.45 12.98 -3.65
C LEU A 137 11.89 13.01 -4.16
N LYS A 138 12.09 12.73 -5.45
CA LYS A 138 13.40 12.76 -6.11
C LYS A 138 14.04 14.14 -6.09
N ARG A 139 13.29 15.21 -6.40
CA ARG A 139 13.79 16.61 -6.36
C ARG A 139 14.23 17.02 -4.96
N ASN A 140 13.59 16.48 -3.92
CA ASN A 140 13.93 16.76 -2.52
C ASN A 140 14.95 15.76 -1.93
N SER A 141 15.44 14.80 -2.72
CA SER A 141 16.34 13.72 -2.24
C SER A 141 15.74 12.90 -1.08
N VAL A 142 14.41 12.77 -1.03
CA VAL A 142 13.69 12.03 0.01
C VAL A 142 13.33 10.64 -0.49
N LYS A 143 13.39 9.64 0.40
CA LYS A 143 12.83 8.32 0.16
C LYS A 143 11.63 8.09 1.08
N ALA A 144 10.56 7.51 0.53
CA ALA A 144 9.33 7.19 1.23
C ALA A 144 9.04 5.68 1.20
N THR A 145 7.94 5.29 1.83
CA THR A 145 7.37 3.93 1.74
C THR A 145 6.00 3.99 1.08
N PHE A 146 5.71 3.05 0.19
CA PHE A 146 4.42 2.95 -0.50
C PHE A 146 3.76 1.62 -0.20
N PHE A 147 2.56 1.63 0.35
CA PHE A 147 1.76 0.43 0.57
C PHE A 147 0.78 0.27 -0.59
N VAL A 148 1.07 -0.69 -1.47
CA VAL A 148 0.41 -0.76 -2.78
C VAL A 148 -0.70 -1.80 -2.82
N VAL A 149 -1.80 -1.43 -3.48
CA VAL A 149 -3.00 -2.26 -3.62
C VAL A 149 -3.07 -2.86 -5.02
N GLY A 150 -3.42 -4.14 -5.11
CA GLY A 150 -3.44 -4.90 -6.35
C GLY A 150 -4.55 -4.55 -7.35
N ASN A 151 -5.79 -4.41 -6.91
CA ASN A 151 -6.94 -4.07 -7.74
C ASN A 151 -8.01 -3.35 -6.89
N ASN A 152 -8.11 -2.03 -7.03
CA ASN A 152 -8.99 -1.19 -6.21
C ASN A 152 -9.59 -0.05 -7.05
N GLY A 153 -10.82 0.35 -6.76
CA GLY A 153 -11.45 1.53 -7.36
C GLY A 153 -11.56 1.47 -8.89
N ALA A 154 -11.82 0.27 -9.43
CA ALA A 154 -11.86 0.02 -10.88
C ALA A 154 -10.56 0.35 -11.64
N LYS A 155 -9.42 0.53 -10.94
CA LYS A 155 -8.13 0.87 -11.57
C LYS A 155 -7.56 -0.26 -12.43
N GLY A 156 -8.11 -1.46 -12.25
CA GLY A 156 -7.63 -2.69 -12.87
C GLY A 156 -6.51 -3.33 -12.07
N HIS A 157 -6.16 -4.53 -12.48
CA HIS A 157 -5.08 -5.34 -11.91
C HIS A 157 -3.71 -4.68 -12.09
N ILE A 158 -2.97 -4.54 -10.99
CA ILE A 158 -1.69 -3.82 -10.92
C ILE A 158 -0.59 -4.43 -11.80
N GLU A 159 -0.64 -5.73 -12.07
CA GLU A 159 0.36 -6.44 -12.88
C GLU A 159 0.14 -6.28 -14.39
N LEU A 160 -1.05 -5.87 -14.82
CA LEU A 160 -1.35 -5.76 -16.24
C LEU A 160 -0.59 -4.60 -16.86
N ALA A 161 0.26 -4.89 -17.84
CA ALA A 161 1.03 -3.89 -18.58
C ALA A 161 0.16 -2.76 -19.17
N SER A 162 -1.11 -3.05 -19.51
CA SER A 162 -2.06 -2.07 -20.06
C SER A 162 -2.45 -0.96 -19.07
N THR A 163 -2.24 -1.16 -17.76
CA THR A 163 -2.51 -0.13 -16.73
C THR A 163 -1.37 0.87 -16.58
N GLY A 164 -0.16 0.53 -17.03
CA GLY A 164 1.05 1.32 -16.79
C GLY A 164 1.60 1.28 -15.36
N TYR A 165 0.88 0.69 -14.40
CA TYR A 165 1.33 0.57 -13.00
C TYR A 165 2.61 -0.25 -12.81
N PRO A 166 2.89 -1.33 -13.58
CA PRO A 166 4.16 -2.05 -13.44
C PRO A 166 5.39 -1.14 -13.61
N ALA A 167 5.34 -0.20 -14.56
CA ALA A 167 6.43 0.73 -14.80
C ALA A 167 6.61 1.73 -13.64
N ILE A 168 5.51 2.16 -13.02
CA ILE A 168 5.53 3.06 -11.84
C ILE A 168 6.15 2.35 -10.65
N LEU A 169 5.80 1.08 -10.38
CA LEU A 169 6.38 0.29 -9.29
C LEU A 169 7.87 0.01 -9.50
N GLN A 170 8.27 -0.33 -10.73
CA GLN A 170 9.68 -0.51 -11.06
C GLN A 170 10.48 0.78 -10.87
N ARG A 171 9.91 1.93 -11.27
CA ARG A 171 10.50 3.24 -11.00
C ARG A 171 10.61 3.51 -9.50
N MET A 172 9.55 3.25 -8.74
CA MET A 172 9.51 3.46 -7.29
C MET A 172 10.64 2.70 -6.58
N TYR A 173 10.83 1.43 -6.92
CA TYR A 173 11.95 0.63 -6.42
C TYR A 173 13.31 1.16 -6.90
N ALA A 174 13.45 1.48 -8.20
CA ALA A 174 14.70 1.99 -8.77
C ALA A 174 15.12 3.36 -8.22
N ASP A 175 14.15 4.22 -7.86
CA ASP A 175 14.38 5.49 -7.17
C ASP A 175 14.68 5.27 -5.67
N GLY A 176 14.73 4.04 -5.15
CA GLY A 176 15.16 3.70 -3.79
C GLY A 176 14.08 3.85 -2.72
N HIS A 177 12.81 3.83 -3.11
CA HIS A 177 11.69 3.81 -2.17
C HIS A 177 11.43 2.39 -1.66
N GLN A 178 10.83 2.29 -0.48
CA GLN A 178 10.36 1.01 0.04
C GLN A 178 8.94 0.72 -0.48
N ILE A 179 8.70 -0.52 -0.90
CA ILE A 179 7.38 -1.00 -1.33
C ILE A 179 6.88 -1.98 -0.28
N GLY A 180 5.70 -1.71 0.28
CA GLY A 180 4.94 -2.61 1.15
C GLY A 180 3.64 -3.05 0.46
N SER A 181 3.02 -4.10 0.97
CA SER A 181 1.74 -4.62 0.47
C SER A 181 0.56 -3.98 1.23
N HIS A 182 -0.52 -3.68 0.50
CA HIS A 182 -1.75 -3.09 1.07
C HIS A 182 -3.00 -3.90 0.71
N SER A 183 -2.87 -5.23 0.70
CA SER A 183 -3.88 -6.19 0.23
C SER A 183 -4.17 -6.15 -1.27
N TRP A 184 -4.88 -7.15 -1.76
CA TRP A 184 -5.27 -7.25 -3.16
C TRP A 184 -6.35 -6.24 -3.52
N SER A 185 -7.46 -6.21 -2.80
CA SER A 185 -8.66 -5.46 -3.18
C SER A 185 -9.20 -4.58 -2.06
N HIS A 186 -8.29 -4.07 -1.23
CA HIS A 186 -8.54 -3.10 -0.15
C HIS A 186 -9.67 -3.51 0.81
N GLN A 187 -9.82 -4.81 1.07
CA GLN A 187 -10.83 -5.29 2.01
C GLN A 187 -10.42 -5.00 3.45
N ASP A 188 -11.40 -4.68 4.29
CA ASP A 188 -11.21 -4.60 5.73
C ASP A 188 -10.90 -5.99 6.31
N LEU A 189 -9.63 -6.24 6.64
CA LEU A 189 -9.16 -7.54 7.10
C LEU A 189 -9.79 -7.95 8.45
N GLY A 190 -10.25 -6.99 9.25
CA GLY A 190 -11.01 -7.25 10.48
C GLY A 190 -12.45 -7.70 10.25
N LYS A 191 -12.99 -7.57 9.03
CA LYS A 191 -14.38 -7.91 8.69
C LYS A 191 -14.53 -9.09 7.74
N VAL A 192 -13.48 -9.49 7.05
CA VAL A 192 -13.49 -10.65 6.16
C VAL A 192 -13.10 -11.94 6.88
N THR A 193 -13.43 -13.09 6.30
CA THR A 193 -13.05 -14.40 6.83
C THR A 193 -11.53 -14.62 6.74
N ALA A 194 -10.99 -15.55 7.54
CA ALA A 194 -9.57 -15.90 7.49
C ALA A 194 -9.11 -16.34 6.09
N GLN A 195 -9.93 -17.11 5.36
CA GLN A 195 -9.62 -17.49 3.98
C GLN A 195 -9.55 -16.27 3.06
N GLN A 196 -10.50 -15.35 3.17
CA GLN A 196 -10.48 -14.11 2.39
C GLN A 196 -9.27 -13.25 2.76
N ARG A 197 -8.89 -13.15 4.04
CA ARG A 197 -7.64 -12.46 4.42
C ARG A 197 -6.42 -13.06 3.74
N GLN A 198 -6.27 -14.39 3.77
CA GLN A 198 -5.15 -15.06 3.09
C GLN A 198 -5.18 -14.81 1.58
N ASP A 199 -6.34 -14.91 0.94
CA ASP A 199 -6.50 -14.61 -0.49
C ASP A 199 -6.08 -13.16 -0.81
N GLN A 200 -6.47 -12.20 0.04
CA GLN A 200 -6.11 -10.79 -0.12
C GLN A 200 -4.61 -10.55 -0.02
N ILE A 201 -3.92 -11.25 0.87
CA ILE A 201 -2.47 -11.13 1.07
C ILE A 201 -1.73 -11.80 -0.09
N LEU A 202 -2.05 -13.08 -0.36
CA LEU A 202 -1.35 -13.89 -1.33
C LEU A 202 -1.55 -13.42 -2.78
N LYS A 203 -2.75 -12.99 -3.18
CA LYS A 203 -2.95 -12.42 -4.53
C LYS A 203 -2.08 -11.19 -4.75
N ASN A 204 -1.93 -10.33 -3.74
CA ASN A 204 -1.06 -9.15 -3.89
C ASN A 204 0.42 -9.54 -3.96
N GLU A 205 0.85 -10.56 -3.22
CA GLU A 205 2.21 -11.12 -3.38
C GLU A 205 2.46 -11.60 -4.79
N VAL A 206 1.54 -12.38 -5.35
CA VAL A 206 1.66 -12.95 -6.70
C VAL A 206 1.84 -11.84 -7.74
N ALA A 207 1.02 -10.79 -7.67
CA ALA A 207 1.14 -9.66 -8.58
C ALA A 207 2.45 -8.89 -8.41
N LEU A 208 2.90 -8.65 -7.17
CA LEU A 208 4.15 -7.94 -6.91
C LEU A 208 5.39 -8.75 -7.31
N VAL A 209 5.35 -10.07 -7.18
CA VAL A 209 6.41 -10.96 -7.69
C VAL A 209 6.51 -10.89 -9.20
N ASP A 210 5.37 -10.86 -9.92
CA ASP A 210 5.37 -10.74 -11.38
C ASP A 210 5.99 -9.41 -11.85
N ILE A 211 5.77 -8.32 -11.12
CA ILE A 211 6.25 -6.97 -11.47
C ILE A 211 7.71 -6.72 -11.05
N LEU A 212 8.06 -7.13 -9.82
CA LEU A 212 9.29 -6.73 -9.11
C LEU A 212 10.26 -7.89 -8.85
N GLY A 213 9.78 -9.13 -8.93
CA GLY A 213 10.59 -10.34 -8.68
C GLY A 213 10.79 -10.70 -7.21
N PHE A 214 10.13 -10.01 -6.28
CA PHE A 214 10.24 -10.24 -4.84
C PHE A 214 8.90 -10.07 -4.12
N ILE A 215 8.81 -10.59 -2.89
CA ILE A 215 7.67 -10.41 -2.00
C ILE A 215 8.03 -9.36 -0.93
N PRO A 216 7.27 -8.26 -0.75
CA PRO A 216 7.45 -7.36 0.38
C PRO A 216 7.31 -8.05 1.73
N THR A 217 8.06 -7.62 2.74
CA THR A 217 7.91 -8.08 4.12
C THR A 217 7.13 -7.11 4.99
N TYR A 218 6.78 -5.94 4.47
CA TYR A 218 5.98 -4.92 5.14
C TYR A 218 4.56 -4.91 4.59
N PHE A 219 3.57 -4.88 5.48
CA PHE A 219 2.15 -4.83 5.13
C PHE A 219 1.46 -3.79 5.99
N ARG A 220 0.60 -2.98 5.39
CA ARG A 220 -0.35 -2.15 6.14
C ARG A 220 -1.76 -2.68 5.91
N PRO A 221 -2.54 -3.01 6.95
CA PRO A 221 -3.93 -3.40 6.78
C PRO A 221 -4.78 -2.22 6.31
N PRO A 222 -5.63 -2.40 5.27
CA PRO A 222 -6.66 -1.41 4.92
C PRO A 222 -7.45 -0.96 6.15
N TYR A 223 -7.73 0.35 6.23
CA TYR A 223 -8.42 0.98 7.36
C TYR A 223 -7.72 0.82 8.71
N THR A 224 -6.47 0.33 8.75
CA THR A 224 -5.77 -0.07 9.98
C THR A 224 -6.54 -1.12 10.80
N SER A 225 -7.48 -1.82 10.15
CA SER A 225 -8.38 -2.76 10.80
C SER A 225 -7.79 -4.17 10.73
N CYS A 226 -7.17 -4.61 11.82
CA CYS A 226 -6.55 -5.93 11.92
C CYS A 226 -6.56 -6.42 13.38
N PRO A 227 -7.59 -7.18 13.79
CA PRO A 227 -7.65 -7.82 15.10
C PRO A 227 -6.58 -8.92 15.27
N ASP A 228 -6.46 -9.48 16.48
CA ASP A 228 -5.39 -10.44 16.84
C ASP A 228 -5.28 -11.64 15.90
N ASP A 229 -6.41 -12.16 15.39
CA ASP A 229 -6.42 -13.24 14.41
C ASP A 229 -5.87 -12.79 13.04
N CYS A 230 -6.20 -11.58 12.59
CA CYS A 230 -5.60 -10.96 11.41
C CYS A 230 -4.09 -10.71 11.61
N LEU A 231 -3.67 -10.20 12.77
CA LEU A 231 -2.26 -9.97 13.10
C LEU A 231 -1.48 -11.30 13.10
N LYS A 232 -2.09 -12.36 13.65
CA LYS A 232 -1.54 -13.70 13.60
C LYS A 232 -1.41 -14.20 12.17
N ASP A 233 -2.44 -14.04 11.32
CA ASP A 233 -2.40 -14.45 9.92
C ASP A 233 -1.27 -13.74 9.16
N LEU A 234 -1.08 -12.43 9.37
CA LEU A 234 0.03 -11.66 8.81
C LEU A 234 1.39 -12.12 9.35
N GLY A 235 1.47 -12.43 10.65
CA GLY A 235 2.68 -12.96 11.28
C GLY A 235 3.09 -14.32 10.72
N ASP A 236 2.13 -15.24 10.55
CA ASP A 236 2.35 -16.57 9.96
C ASP A 236 2.82 -16.46 8.49
N LEU A 237 2.35 -15.44 7.76
CA LEU A 237 2.78 -15.11 6.39
C LEU A 237 4.08 -14.25 6.34
N GLY A 238 4.68 -13.95 7.49
CA GLY A 238 5.95 -13.27 7.59
C GLY A 238 5.90 -11.78 7.24
N TYR A 239 4.88 -11.06 7.71
CA TYR A 239 4.77 -9.61 7.58
C TYR A 239 5.02 -8.81 8.87
N HIS A 240 5.78 -7.73 8.73
CA HIS A 240 5.79 -6.60 9.65
C HIS A 240 4.51 -5.79 9.41
N VAL A 241 3.71 -5.56 10.46
CA VAL A 241 2.41 -4.91 10.32
C VAL A 241 2.55 -3.42 10.62
N ALA A 242 2.63 -2.61 9.58
CA ALA A 242 2.77 -1.17 9.68
C ALA A 242 1.45 -0.51 10.09
N ASN A 243 1.54 0.41 11.04
CA ASN A 243 0.52 1.38 11.40
C ASN A 243 1.14 2.79 11.25
N TYR A 244 0.58 3.80 11.91
CA TYR A 244 1.07 5.16 11.95
C TYR A 244 0.75 5.78 13.31
N ASP A 245 1.43 6.86 13.65
CA ASP A 245 1.20 7.68 14.83
C ASP A 245 0.81 9.12 14.47
N ILE A 246 0.99 9.51 13.20
CA ILE A 246 0.46 10.75 12.63
C ILE A 246 -0.45 10.42 11.45
N ASP A 247 -1.77 10.53 11.68
CA ASP A 247 -2.75 10.65 10.59
C ASP A 247 -2.71 12.08 10.09
N THR A 248 -2.28 12.25 8.84
CA THR A 248 -2.15 13.59 8.24
C THR A 248 -3.48 14.16 7.78
N ARG A 249 -4.55 13.34 7.80
CA ARG A 249 -5.87 13.63 7.25
C ARG A 249 -5.71 14.40 5.96
N ASP A 250 -4.97 13.84 5.01
CA ASP A 250 -4.50 14.52 3.82
C ASP A 250 -5.64 15.06 2.93
N TRP A 251 -6.84 14.49 3.07
CA TRP A 251 -8.09 15.03 2.51
C TRP A 251 -8.58 16.35 3.17
N GLN A 252 -8.07 16.69 4.36
CA GLN A 252 -8.32 17.91 5.13
C GLN A 252 -7.07 18.80 5.31
N GLY A 253 -5.86 18.24 5.16
CA GLY A 253 -4.58 18.95 5.28
C GLY A 253 -4.11 19.18 6.73
N ASP A 254 -4.40 18.28 7.66
CA ASP A 254 -4.08 18.41 9.08
C ASP A 254 -2.76 17.69 9.43
N TYR A 255 -1.63 18.38 9.24
CA TYR A 255 -0.30 17.84 9.59
C TYR A 255 0.31 18.56 10.78
N THR A 256 0.34 17.86 11.91
CA THR A 256 1.11 18.26 13.09
C THR A 256 2.27 17.27 13.28
N PRO A 257 3.53 17.70 13.10
CA PRO A 257 4.70 16.85 13.33
C PRO A 257 4.73 16.24 14.74
N GLY A 258 5.22 15.00 14.86
CA GLY A 258 5.44 14.32 16.13
C GLY A 258 6.63 14.87 16.92
N SER A 259 6.89 14.33 18.13
CA SER A 259 7.88 14.90 19.06
C SER A 259 9.33 14.45 18.88
N SER A 260 9.60 13.26 18.32
CA SER A 260 10.96 12.69 18.23
C SER A 260 11.24 11.85 16.98
N SER A 261 10.22 11.19 16.47
CA SER A 261 10.21 10.35 15.27
C SER A 261 8.75 9.96 15.02
N TRP A 262 8.35 9.69 13.79
CA TRP A 262 6.97 9.28 13.48
C TRP A 262 6.85 8.58 12.12
N ILE A 263 5.75 7.86 11.97
CA ILE A 263 5.28 7.25 10.73
C ILE A 263 4.02 8.02 10.32
N SER A 264 4.05 8.72 9.18
CA SER A 264 2.90 9.49 8.71
C SER A 264 2.05 8.69 7.72
N LEU A 265 0.73 8.71 7.87
CA LEU A 265 -0.21 8.18 6.87
C LEU A 265 -0.65 9.27 5.88
N ALA A 266 -0.50 9.02 4.58
CA ALA A 266 -1.11 9.79 3.50
C ALA A 266 -1.49 8.85 2.33
N HIS A 267 -2.15 9.36 1.30
CA HIS A 267 -2.64 8.56 0.17
C HIS A 267 -2.26 9.22 -1.16
N ASP A 268 -1.44 8.53 -1.97
CA ASP A 268 -0.95 9.08 -3.26
C ASP A 268 -1.99 9.00 -4.39
N ILE A 269 -3.18 8.47 -4.09
CA ILE A 269 -4.36 8.53 -4.96
C ILE A 269 -5.07 9.89 -4.90
N GLN A 270 -4.77 10.71 -3.88
CA GLN A 270 -5.41 12.00 -3.67
C GLN A 270 -4.63 13.12 -4.38
N PRO A 271 -5.27 13.94 -5.24
CA PRO A 271 -4.57 14.98 -5.99
C PRO A 271 -3.94 16.03 -5.07
N ASN A 272 -4.63 16.45 -4.01
CA ASN A 272 -4.10 17.45 -3.07
C ASN A 272 -2.86 16.95 -2.33
N THR A 273 -2.84 15.65 -1.99
CA THR A 273 -1.71 14.99 -1.34
C THR A 273 -0.46 15.10 -2.21
N VAL A 274 -0.59 14.78 -3.49
CA VAL A 274 0.53 14.77 -4.44
C VAL A 274 0.95 16.19 -4.85
N HIS A 275 0.01 17.04 -5.24
CA HIS A 275 0.33 18.34 -5.86
C HIS A 275 0.81 19.40 -4.86
N SER A 276 0.54 19.22 -3.56
CA SER A 276 0.87 20.24 -2.56
C SER A 276 1.36 19.69 -1.22
N PHE A 277 0.63 18.76 -0.64
CA PHE A 277 0.82 18.39 0.76
C PHE A 277 2.10 17.58 1.00
N ALA A 278 2.49 16.73 0.05
CA ALA A 278 3.76 16.02 0.13
C ALA A 278 4.97 16.96 0.24
N GLN A 279 4.99 18.05 -0.55
CA GLN A 279 6.05 19.06 -0.44
C GLN A 279 6.00 19.76 0.92
N TYR A 280 4.81 20.10 1.41
CA TYR A 280 4.64 20.70 2.73
C TYR A 280 5.18 19.80 3.86
N MET A 281 4.84 18.51 3.85
CA MET A 281 5.35 17.55 4.84
C MET A 281 6.88 17.46 4.82
N ILE A 282 7.48 17.46 3.62
CA ILE A 282 8.93 17.44 3.43
C ILE A 282 9.56 18.71 4.01
N ASP A 283 9.04 19.87 3.67
CA ASP A 283 9.56 21.17 4.13
C ASP A 283 9.48 21.28 5.65
N GLN A 284 8.37 20.86 6.27
CA GLN A 284 8.21 20.88 7.73
C GLN A 284 9.19 19.93 8.43
N ALA A 285 9.35 18.71 7.95
CA ALA A 285 10.28 17.76 8.55
C ALA A 285 11.73 18.26 8.47
N HIS A 286 12.16 18.80 7.32
CA HIS A 286 13.48 19.40 7.17
C HIS A 286 13.66 20.65 8.04
N HIS A 287 12.65 21.52 8.13
CA HIS A 287 12.70 22.71 8.99
C HIS A 287 12.94 22.35 10.47
N LEU A 288 12.34 21.24 10.91
CA LEU A 288 12.50 20.72 12.27
C LEU A 288 13.74 19.83 12.47
N GLY A 289 14.53 19.61 11.41
CA GLY A 289 15.79 18.86 11.47
C GLY A 289 15.65 17.33 11.43
N TYR A 290 14.51 16.80 10.97
CA TYR A 290 14.29 15.37 10.81
C TYR A 290 14.84 14.84 9.48
N GLU A 291 15.30 13.59 9.50
CA GLU A 291 15.69 12.85 8.31
C GLU A 291 14.51 12.01 7.81
N LEU A 292 14.09 12.26 6.56
CA LEU A 292 13.01 11.50 5.93
C LEU A 292 13.56 10.23 5.28
N VAL A 293 13.04 9.09 5.71
CA VAL A 293 13.56 7.76 5.35
C VAL A 293 12.44 6.77 5.04
N PRO A 294 12.72 5.63 4.38
CA PRO A 294 11.78 4.53 4.32
C PRO A 294 11.52 3.92 5.71
N LEU A 295 10.36 3.31 5.88
CA LEU A 295 9.87 2.78 7.15
C LEU A 295 10.86 1.78 7.77
N GLY A 296 11.43 0.89 6.97
CA GLY A 296 12.44 -0.05 7.45
C GLY A 296 13.62 0.64 8.11
N GLN A 297 14.14 1.75 7.54
CA GLN A 297 15.21 2.52 8.18
C GLN A 297 14.75 3.25 9.44
N CYS A 298 13.51 3.76 9.45
CA CYS A 298 12.89 4.37 10.63
C CYS A 298 12.73 3.36 11.78
N LEU A 299 12.68 2.05 11.47
CA LEU A 299 12.65 0.94 12.42
C LEU A 299 14.02 0.30 12.70
N GLY A 300 15.09 0.77 12.05
CA GLY A 300 16.42 0.20 12.17
C GLY A 300 16.61 -1.15 11.46
N ASP A 301 15.74 -1.48 10.51
CA ASP A 301 15.78 -2.70 9.73
C ASP A 301 16.66 -2.54 8.47
N PRO A 302 17.71 -3.35 8.29
CA PRO A 302 18.52 -3.34 7.08
C PRO A 302 17.68 -3.55 5.81
N GLU A 303 18.00 -2.84 4.74
CA GLU A 303 17.27 -2.91 3.45
C GLU A 303 17.20 -4.33 2.87
N ALA A 304 18.21 -5.17 3.14
CA ALA A 304 18.21 -6.58 2.76
C ALA A 304 17.03 -7.38 3.32
N ASN A 305 16.37 -6.92 4.39
CA ASN A 305 15.25 -7.60 5.04
C ASN A 305 13.88 -7.14 4.54
N TRP A 306 13.81 -6.06 3.76
CA TRP A 306 12.52 -5.46 3.35
C TRP A 306 11.75 -6.32 2.33
N TYR A 307 12.47 -7.23 1.66
CA TYR A 307 11.93 -8.09 0.62
C TYR A 307 12.49 -9.50 0.76
N ARG A 308 11.66 -10.49 0.40
CA ARG A 308 12.06 -11.89 0.35
C ARG A 308 12.00 -12.45 -1.06
N ASP A 309 12.91 -13.37 -1.33
CA ASP A 309 12.97 -14.15 -2.56
C ASP A 309 11.74 -15.07 -2.67
N PRO A 310 11.04 -15.09 -3.82
CA PRO A 310 9.76 -15.78 -3.98
C PRO A 310 9.88 -17.31 -4.09
N VAL A 311 11.10 -17.86 -3.97
CA VAL A 311 11.34 -19.32 -4.02
C VAL A 311 11.86 -19.81 -2.68
N SER A 312 12.94 -19.19 -2.19
CA SER A 312 13.63 -19.60 -0.96
C SER A 312 13.06 -18.98 0.31
N GLY A 313 12.32 -17.87 0.19
CA GLY A 313 11.82 -17.10 1.33
C GLY A 313 12.88 -16.29 2.09
N GLN A 314 14.15 -16.43 1.71
CA GLN A 314 15.28 -15.69 2.28
C GLN A 314 15.28 -14.23 1.82
N ALA A 315 16.14 -13.41 2.42
CA ALA A 315 16.40 -12.03 1.98
C ALA A 315 16.63 -11.97 0.47
N TRP A 316 15.94 -11.05 -0.21
CA TRP A 316 16.11 -10.84 -1.64
C TRP A 316 17.48 -10.24 -1.95
N THR A 317 18.16 -10.79 -2.97
CA THR A 317 19.53 -10.36 -3.34
C THR A 317 19.61 -9.63 -4.68
N GLY A 318 18.46 -9.27 -5.27
CA GLY A 318 18.40 -8.64 -6.59
C GLY A 318 18.63 -9.60 -7.76
N LYS A 319 18.69 -10.91 -7.51
CA LYS A 319 18.83 -11.96 -8.55
C LYS A 319 17.76 -13.02 -8.33
N SER A 320 16.84 -13.18 -9.28
CA SER A 320 15.92 -14.31 -9.25
C SER A 320 16.76 -15.56 -9.40
N GLN A 321 16.83 -16.41 -8.39
CA GLN A 321 17.44 -17.72 -8.58
C GLN A 321 16.53 -18.50 -9.53
N GLN A 322 16.85 -18.47 -10.82
CA GLN A 322 16.32 -19.46 -11.75
C GLN A 322 16.78 -20.81 -11.21
N GLN A 323 15.83 -21.56 -10.67
CA GLN A 323 16.06 -22.91 -10.20
C GLN A 323 16.48 -23.72 -11.43
N SER A 324 17.79 -23.93 -11.58
CA SER A 324 18.33 -24.88 -12.52
C SER A 324 17.78 -26.24 -12.12
N SER A 325 16.84 -26.76 -12.90
CA SER A 325 16.41 -28.15 -12.81
C SER A 325 17.60 -29.02 -13.18
N SER A 326 18.41 -29.41 -12.20
CA SER A 326 19.39 -30.47 -12.36
C SER A 326 18.60 -31.77 -12.47
N SER A 327 18.47 -32.26 -13.71
CA SER A 327 18.00 -33.60 -13.99
C SER A 327 18.98 -34.60 -13.37
N SER A 328 18.58 -35.17 -12.24
CA SER A 328 19.21 -36.33 -11.63
C SER A 328 19.25 -37.46 -12.65
N GLY A 329 20.47 -37.95 -12.90
CA GLY A 329 20.78 -38.93 -13.94
C GLY A 329 19.98 -40.23 -13.82
N ALA A 330 19.44 -40.66 -14.96
CA ALA A 330 19.07 -42.04 -15.19
C ALA A 330 20.21 -42.72 -15.95
N GLN A 331 20.76 -43.76 -15.34
CA GLN A 331 21.81 -44.63 -15.88
C GLN A 331 21.36 -45.26 -17.20
N SER A 332 22.15 -45.09 -18.26
CA SER A 332 22.01 -45.82 -19.52
C SER A 332 22.92 -47.05 -19.49
N SER A 333 22.32 -48.22 -19.35
CA SER A 333 22.94 -49.51 -19.63
C SER A 333 22.75 -49.84 -21.11
N ALA A 334 23.86 -49.91 -21.86
CA ALA A 334 23.90 -50.44 -23.22
C ALA A 334 23.60 -51.94 -23.26
N PRO A 335 23.15 -52.45 -24.42
CA PRO A 335 23.96 -53.50 -25.04
C PRO A 335 24.16 -53.30 -26.55
N ALA A 336 25.13 -54.07 -27.05
CA ALA A 336 25.79 -53.94 -28.34
C ALA A 336 25.09 -54.64 -29.52
N THR A 337 25.32 -54.08 -30.72
CA THR A 337 25.47 -54.67 -32.07
C THR A 337 24.54 -55.79 -32.58
N VAL A 338 24.02 -55.62 -33.80
CA VAL A 338 24.27 -56.50 -34.99
C VAL A 338 23.82 -55.78 -36.28
N ALA A 339 24.59 -55.99 -37.35
CA ALA A 339 24.51 -55.37 -38.68
C ALA A 339 23.43 -55.98 -39.59
N MET A 340 23.00 -55.24 -40.64
CA MET A 340 23.27 -55.56 -42.06
C MET A 340 22.40 -54.79 -43.10
N GLN A 341 23.10 -54.37 -44.17
CA GLN A 341 22.71 -54.32 -45.60
C GLN A 341 21.91 -53.14 -46.22
N SER A 342 22.58 -52.46 -47.18
CA SER A 342 22.03 -51.71 -48.33
C SER A 342 21.79 -52.64 -49.54
N PRO A 343 21.05 -52.23 -50.60
CA PRO A 343 21.68 -51.53 -51.77
C PRO A 343 20.79 -50.44 -52.46
N VAL A 344 21.36 -49.29 -52.89
CA VAL A 344 21.79 -48.84 -54.26
C VAL A 344 20.69 -48.33 -55.22
N ALA A 345 20.81 -47.04 -55.64
CA ALA A 345 20.77 -46.47 -57.02
C ALA A 345 20.36 -44.97 -56.96
N ALA A 346 21.24 -43.95 -57.10
CA ALA A 346 21.95 -43.40 -58.26
C ALA A 346 21.07 -42.59 -59.26
N HIS A 347 21.38 -41.29 -59.43
CA HIS A 347 21.45 -40.45 -60.67
C HIS A 347 21.43 -38.95 -60.24
N ALA A 348 22.56 -38.21 -60.21
CA ALA A 348 23.30 -37.54 -61.30
C ALA A 348 23.02 -36.01 -61.35
N SER A 349 24.06 -35.20 -61.08
CA SER A 349 24.16 -33.73 -61.24
C SER A 349 24.43 -33.34 -62.72
N PRO A 350 24.53 -32.04 -63.14
CA PRO A 350 25.62 -31.10 -62.75
C PRO A 350 25.19 -29.61 -62.55
N ALA A 351 25.88 -28.86 -61.66
CA ALA A 351 26.81 -27.71 -61.90
C ALA A 351 26.13 -26.40 -62.38
N SER A 352 26.50 -25.15 -62.06
CA SER A 352 27.67 -24.44 -61.47
C SER A 352 27.23 -22.96 -61.33
N THR A 353 27.61 -22.14 -60.32
CA THR A 353 28.71 -21.14 -60.24
C THR A 353 28.25 -20.10 -59.18
N SER A 354 29.01 -19.30 -58.44
CA SER A 354 30.44 -19.07 -58.18
C SER A 354 30.57 -17.94 -57.13
N SER A 355 31.60 -18.00 -56.27
CA SER A 355 32.36 -16.86 -55.69
C SER A 355 31.65 -15.87 -54.75
N GLY A 356 32.21 -15.38 -53.63
CA GLY A 356 33.56 -15.44 -53.08
C GLY A 356 33.60 -14.75 -51.71
N ALA A 357 34.63 -15.05 -50.92
CA ALA A 357 34.79 -14.64 -49.53
C ALA A 357 35.93 -13.62 -49.32
N SER A 358 35.74 -12.74 -48.32
CA SER A 358 36.74 -12.15 -47.40
C SER A 358 37.76 -11.11 -47.93
N PRO A 359 38.51 -10.34 -47.08
CA PRO A 359 38.60 -10.34 -45.60
C PRO A 359 38.65 -8.97 -44.87
N LEU A 360 38.58 -9.07 -43.53
CA LEU A 360 39.17 -8.26 -42.44
C LEU A 360 39.68 -6.82 -42.68
N THR A 361 39.33 -5.91 -41.75
CA THR A 361 40.34 -5.02 -41.12
C THR A 361 39.99 -4.70 -39.67
N LEU A 362 41.03 -4.79 -38.84
CA LEU A 362 41.17 -4.50 -37.42
C LEU A 362 41.17 -2.98 -37.16
N LEU A 363 40.50 -2.48 -36.12
CA LEU A 363 40.84 -1.18 -35.54
C LEU A 363 40.60 -1.18 -34.03
N THR A 364 41.70 -1.00 -33.31
CA THR A 364 41.81 -0.75 -31.87
C THR A 364 41.72 0.77 -31.62
N SER A 365 41.10 1.17 -30.51
CA SER A 365 41.22 2.53 -29.92
C SER A 365 40.84 2.40 -28.44
N GLN A 366 41.83 2.23 -27.56
CA GLN A 366 42.50 3.28 -26.75
C GLN A 366 41.58 3.99 -25.75
N ALA A 367 41.92 3.76 -24.49
CA ALA A 367 41.36 4.36 -23.28
C ALA A 367 41.74 5.85 -23.16
N LEU A 368 40.79 6.67 -22.72
CA LEU A 368 41.07 7.96 -22.10
C LEU A 368 40.90 7.83 -20.58
N SER A 369 42.03 8.02 -19.88
CA SER A 369 42.10 8.29 -18.46
C SER A 369 41.70 9.75 -18.21
N MET A 370 40.66 9.99 -17.41
CA MET A 370 40.39 11.31 -16.86
C MET A 370 40.98 11.39 -15.45
N SER A 371 42.01 12.23 -15.30
CA SER A 371 42.59 12.61 -14.01
C SER A 371 41.70 13.69 -13.38
N VAL A 372 41.17 13.41 -12.20
CA VAL A 372 40.46 14.39 -11.36
C VAL A 372 41.50 15.05 -10.44
N THR A 373 41.68 16.37 -10.58
CA THR A 373 42.51 17.18 -9.68
C THR A 373 41.71 17.56 -8.44
N LEU A 374 42.22 17.13 -7.28
CA LEU A 374 41.73 17.45 -5.95
C LEU A 374 42.23 18.85 -5.56
N SER A 375 41.33 19.80 -5.31
CA SER A 375 41.68 21.12 -4.76
C SER A 375 41.37 21.14 -3.26
N LEU A 376 42.42 21.22 -2.45
CA LEU A 376 42.37 21.46 -1.01
C LEU A 376 41.99 22.91 -0.74
N VAL A 377 40.95 23.14 0.07
CA VAL A 377 40.71 24.44 0.73
C VAL A 377 40.90 24.24 2.23
N SER A 378 41.89 24.92 2.76
CA SER A 378 42.24 24.94 4.17
C SER A 378 41.23 25.70 5.03
N THR A 379 40.99 25.10 6.20
CA THR A 379 40.40 25.62 7.43
C THR A 379 40.79 27.05 7.79
N LEU A 380 39.78 27.84 8.22
CA LEU A 380 39.97 28.96 9.15
C LEU A 380 39.24 28.62 10.46
N LEU A 381 40.02 28.35 11.52
CA LEU A 381 39.55 28.28 12.90
C LEU A 381 39.33 29.69 13.43
N VAL A 382 38.14 30.00 13.92
CA VAL A 382 37.91 31.14 14.82
C VAL A 382 37.66 30.58 16.21
N THR A 383 38.53 30.94 17.14
CA THR A 383 38.38 30.72 18.57
C THR A 383 37.61 31.92 19.15
N ALA A 384 36.53 31.66 19.88
CA ALA A 384 35.90 32.65 20.75
C ALA A 384 35.60 31.99 22.09
N THR A 385 36.25 32.52 23.13
CA THR A 385 36.12 32.16 24.52
C THR A 385 35.05 33.03 25.20
N SER A 386 34.66 32.58 26.40
CA SER A 386 33.96 33.25 27.51
C SER A 386 32.41 33.21 27.56
N ASP A 387 31.99 32.38 28.52
CA ASP A 387 30.78 32.39 29.36
C ASP A 387 30.50 33.80 29.96
N PRO A 388 29.23 34.17 30.25
CA PRO A 388 28.78 34.00 31.64
C PRO A 388 27.27 33.69 31.85
N THR A 389 26.99 32.79 32.80
CA THR A 389 25.96 32.83 33.87
C THR A 389 24.46 32.98 33.52
N VAL A 390 23.76 31.83 33.59
CA VAL A 390 22.46 31.46 34.24
C VAL A 390 21.56 32.57 34.83
N PRO A 391 20.22 32.54 34.62
CA PRO A 391 19.33 31.96 35.65
C PRO A 391 18.22 31.00 35.13
N THR A 392 18.00 29.95 35.92
CA THR A 392 16.91 28.97 35.87
C THR A 392 15.58 29.54 36.37
N PRO A 393 14.41 29.02 35.93
CA PRO A 393 13.14 29.28 36.59
C PRO A 393 12.81 28.22 37.65
N THR A 394 12.49 28.71 38.85
CA THR A 394 11.92 28.01 40.01
C THR A 394 10.55 27.38 39.73
N PRO A 395 10.24 26.17 40.24
CA PRO A 395 8.87 25.71 40.43
C PRO A 395 8.31 26.17 41.79
N ALA A 396 7.04 26.57 41.78
CA ALA A 396 6.29 26.95 42.97
C ALA A 396 5.97 25.73 43.84
N ALA A 397 6.32 25.79 45.12
CA ALA A 397 5.84 24.89 46.16
C ALA A 397 4.57 25.47 46.80
N VAL A 398 3.52 24.65 46.90
CA VAL A 398 2.45 24.81 47.91
C VAL A 398 2.67 23.69 48.91
N GLY A 399 3.01 24.08 50.14
CA GLY A 399 3.14 23.17 51.27
C GLY A 399 1.79 22.82 51.88
N GLY A 400 1.68 21.57 52.34
CA GLY A 400 0.63 21.08 53.22
C GLY A 400 1.18 19.85 53.95
N ALA A 401 1.58 20.06 55.20
CA ALA A 401 2.16 19.06 56.09
C ALA A 401 1.14 17.98 56.49
N PHE A 402 1.59 16.76 56.79
CA PHE A 402 1.42 16.09 58.09
C PHE A 402 2.25 14.80 58.16
N ALA A 403 2.65 14.44 59.37
CA ALA A 403 3.76 13.57 59.71
C ALA A 403 3.39 12.07 59.92
N ALA A 404 4.41 11.23 59.67
CA ALA A 404 4.92 10.09 60.45
C ALA A 404 4.01 8.93 60.94
N GLY A 405 4.53 7.71 60.72
CA GLY A 405 4.20 6.44 61.39
C GLY A 405 4.42 5.27 60.41
N THR A 406 5.63 4.71 60.25
CA THR A 406 6.22 3.52 60.93
C THR A 406 5.36 2.26 60.96
N ASP A 407 6.06 1.13 60.74
CA ASP A 407 5.72 -0.30 60.90
C ASP A 407 5.22 -0.98 59.61
N ASN A 408 6.05 -1.75 58.89
CA ASN A 408 6.61 -3.08 59.19
C ASN A 408 5.53 -4.17 59.30
N ASP A 409 5.32 -4.96 58.25
CA ASP A 409 5.60 -6.41 58.28
C ASP A 409 5.22 -7.13 56.98
N THR A 410 6.13 -8.05 56.65
CA THR A 410 6.03 -9.24 55.82
C THR A 410 4.69 -10.00 55.89
N SER A 411 4.17 -10.49 54.76
CA SER A 411 4.22 -11.94 54.41
C SER A 411 3.23 -12.32 53.30
N SER A 412 3.82 -12.99 52.31
CA SER A 412 3.32 -14.08 51.47
C SER A 412 1.90 -14.66 51.68
N SER A 413 1.33 -14.98 50.52
CA SER A 413 0.73 -16.29 50.14
C SER A 413 -0.77 -16.34 49.83
N ALA A 414 -1.01 -16.55 48.52
CA ALA A 414 -1.82 -17.61 47.93
C ALA A 414 -3.33 -17.71 48.20
N SER A 415 -4.07 -17.56 47.10
CA SER A 415 -5.12 -18.46 46.58
C SER A 415 -6.16 -19.03 47.54
N SER A 416 -7.43 -18.68 47.30
CA SER A 416 -8.38 -19.64 46.70
C SER A 416 -9.73 -19.01 46.39
N THR A 417 -10.22 -19.40 45.22
CA THR A 417 -11.60 -19.48 44.73
C THR A 417 -12.65 -19.81 45.80
N ILE A 418 -13.84 -19.23 45.69
CA ILE A 418 -15.16 -19.90 45.78
C ILE A 418 -16.20 -19.03 45.06
N ALA A 419 -16.97 -19.68 44.20
CA ALA A 419 -18.17 -19.16 43.56
C ALA A 419 -19.37 -19.24 44.52
N ALA A 420 -20.29 -18.28 44.45
CA ALA A 420 -21.68 -18.51 44.85
C ALA A 420 -22.62 -17.58 44.07
N ASN A 421 -23.54 -18.24 43.37
CA ASN A 421 -24.66 -17.73 42.61
C ASN A 421 -25.80 -17.33 43.58
N ALA A 422 -26.47 -16.20 43.37
CA ALA A 422 -27.77 -15.93 44.00
C ALA A 422 -28.58 -14.93 43.17
N THR A 423 -29.52 -15.48 42.40
CA THR A 423 -30.70 -14.81 41.84
C THR A 423 -31.68 -14.44 42.95
N LEU A 424 -32.24 -13.22 42.93
CA LEU A 424 -33.55 -12.91 43.53
C LEU A 424 -34.11 -11.61 42.90
N GLU A 425 -35.14 -11.77 42.07
CA GLU A 425 -36.22 -10.79 41.86
C GLU A 425 -37.21 -10.89 43.05
N PRO A 426 -38.12 -9.92 43.37
CA PRO A 426 -39.08 -9.38 42.38
C PRO A 426 -39.65 -7.95 42.57
N ALA A 427 -40.48 -7.59 41.59
CA ALA A 427 -41.77 -6.89 41.69
C ALA A 427 -41.84 -5.36 41.47
N ALA A 428 -42.65 -5.06 40.46
CA ALA A 428 -43.14 -3.78 39.99
C ALA A 428 -44.12 -3.07 40.95
N SER A 429 -44.18 -1.74 40.87
CA SER A 429 -45.39 -0.95 40.52
C SER A 429 -45.18 0.53 40.88
N GLY A 430 -45.68 1.45 40.04
CA GLY A 430 -45.77 2.87 40.39
C GLY A 430 -45.76 3.80 39.19
N ALA A 431 -46.92 3.98 38.56
CA ALA A 431 -47.15 5.01 37.56
C ALA A 431 -47.16 6.42 38.21
N VAL A 432 -46.59 7.40 37.50
CA VAL A 432 -46.96 8.82 37.63
C VAL A 432 -46.87 9.48 36.26
N ASP A 433 -48.00 10.04 35.88
CA ASP A 433 -48.29 10.79 34.67
C ASP A 433 -48.00 12.28 34.95
N LEU A 434 -47.24 12.96 34.10
CA LEU A 434 -47.23 14.42 34.00
C LEU A 434 -46.88 14.88 32.58
N SER A 435 -47.80 15.70 32.10
CA SER A 435 -47.98 16.31 30.79
C SER A 435 -46.85 17.22 30.28
N SER A 436 -46.73 17.25 28.95
CA SER A 436 -46.45 18.42 28.09
C SER A 436 -45.09 19.12 28.22
N SER A 437 -44.25 19.03 27.18
CA SER A 437 -43.99 20.15 26.23
C SER A 437 -42.84 19.86 25.25
N ALA A 438 -43.06 20.28 24.00
CA ALA A 438 -42.08 20.66 22.98
C ALA A 438 -41.21 19.57 22.31
N PHE A 439 -41.72 19.10 21.18
CA PHE A 439 -40.95 18.56 20.06
C PHE A 439 -39.91 19.57 19.55
N GLY A 440 -38.66 19.13 19.47
CA GLY A 440 -37.58 19.79 18.73
C GLY A 440 -36.70 18.72 18.09
N PHE A 441 -37.08 18.29 16.89
CA PHE A 441 -36.33 17.39 16.02
C PHE A 441 -35.00 18.06 15.64
N VAL A 442 -33.86 17.45 15.98
CA VAL A 442 -32.57 17.69 15.30
C VAL A 442 -32.14 16.34 14.73
N LEU A 443 -32.56 16.09 13.49
CA LEU A 443 -32.01 15.01 12.68
C LEU A 443 -30.63 15.45 12.21
N GLY A 444 -29.62 14.64 12.54
CA GLY A 444 -28.30 14.70 11.94
C GLY A 444 -28.38 14.36 10.46
N PHE A 445 -27.88 15.29 9.63
CA PHE A 445 -27.49 15.03 8.26
C PHE A 445 -26.00 15.37 8.16
N SER A 446 -25.16 14.34 8.05
CA SER A 446 -23.77 14.47 7.59
C SER A 446 -23.31 13.11 7.06
N ALA A 447 -23.80 12.79 5.87
CA ALA A 447 -23.22 11.81 4.97
C ALA A 447 -23.79 12.11 3.59
N LEU A 448 -23.04 12.86 2.77
CA LEU A 448 -23.03 12.87 1.30
C LEU A 448 -22.21 14.08 0.87
N LEU A 449 -20.95 13.86 0.48
CA LEU A 449 -20.35 14.51 -0.69
C LEU A 449 -19.03 13.78 -0.99
N TRP A 450 -19.15 12.72 -1.79
CA TRP A 450 -18.07 12.17 -2.59
C TRP A 450 -18.54 12.29 -4.04
N LEU A 451 -17.88 13.15 -4.79
CA LEU A 451 -17.83 13.22 -6.25
C LEU A 451 -16.88 14.38 -6.57
N TYR A 452 -15.58 14.08 -6.72
CA TYR A 452 -14.74 14.44 -7.85
C TYR A 452 -13.34 13.87 -7.67
#